data_AF-A0A925YZD1-F1
#
_entry.id   AF-A0A925YZD1-F1
#
_cell.length_a   1.000
_cell.length_b   1.000
_cell.length_c   1.000
_cell.angle_alpha   90.00
_cell.angle_beta   90.00
_cell.angle_gamma   90.00
#
_symmetry.space_group_name_H-M   'P 1'
#
loop_
_entity.id
_entity.type
_entity.pdbx_description
1 polymer ?
#
loop_
_entity_poly.entity_id
_entity_poly.type
_entity_poly.pdbx_seq_one_letter_code
_entity_poly.pdbx_strand_id
1 'polypeptide(L)'
;MKKLTAIYLSIISLLFVNATQAQLQDILEEHFDAVGQKKLNKTESMYTTGKIVQMGFEIPMSLTLARPNKVRMEGTFQGQTFVQVYNGTEGWSINPFAGSLDPQPMGADELISMKTQADMDGMLWDWEI
;
A
#
# COMPACT_ATOMS: atom_id res chain seq x y z
N MET A 1 -19.36 47.09 -21.12
CA MET A 1 -18.06 46.90 -20.44
C MET A 1 -18.09 45.80 -19.39
N LYS A 2 -18.92 45.87 -18.33
CA LYS A 2 -18.97 44.84 -17.26
C LYS A 2 -19.27 43.40 -17.74
N LYS A 3 -20.08 43.24 -18.80
CA LYS A 3 -20.42 41.94 -19.40
C LYS A 3 -19.26 41.34 -20.23
N LEU A 4 -18.42 42.18 -20.85
CA LEU A 4 -17.25 41.74 -21.62
C LEU A 4 -16.09 41.31 -20.72
N THR A 5 -15.89 42.00 -19.59
CA THR A 5 -14.89 41.61 -18.58
C THR A 5 -15.27 40.30 -17.87
N ALA A 6 -16.56 40.04 -17.64
CA ALA A 6 -17.01 38.76 -17.07
C ALA A 6 -16.76 37.56 -18.00
N ILE A 7 -16.96 37.72 -19.31
CA ILE A 7 -16.70 36.68 -20.32
C ILE A 7 -15.20 36.38 -20.42
N TYR A 8 -14.34 37.41 -20.39
CA TYR A 8 -12.89 37.22 -20.39
C TYR A 8 -12.40 36.50 -19.12
N LEU A 9 -12.95 36.81 -17.95
CA LEU A 9 -12.63 36.07 -16.72
C LEU A 9 -13.07 34.60 -16.78
N SER A 10 -14.25 34.32 -17.33
CA SER A 10 -14.73 32.93 -17.50
C SER A 10 -13.86 32.13 -18.47
N ILE A 11 -13.43 32.72 -19.59
CA ILE A 11 -12.53 32.06 -20.55
C ILE A 11 -11.16 31.79 -19.92
N ILE A 12 -10.63 32.73 -19.14
CA ILE A 12 -9.37 32.53 -18.41
C ILE A 12 -9.52 31.39 -17.39
N SER A 13 -10.62 31.34 -16.62
CA SER A 13 -10.84 30.23 -15.67
C SER A 13 -10.98 28.86 -16.33
N LEU A 14 -11.56 28.78 -17.53
CA LEU A 14 -11.68 27.54 -18.31
C LEU A 14 -10.33 27.05 -18.85
N LEU A 15 -9.40 27.96 -19.15
CA LEU A 15 -8.05 27.59 -19.61
C LEU A 15 -7.15 27.08 -18.48
N PHE A 16 -7.32 27.58 -17.25
CA PHE A 16 -6.52 27.12 -16.11
C PHE A 16 -6.87 25.70 -15.63
N VAL A 17 -8.14 25.27 -15.74
CA VAL A 17 -8.57 23.92 -15.32
C VAL A 17 -7.99 22.82 -16.23
N ASN A 18 -7.84 23.10 -17.54
CA ASN A 18 -7.31 22.12 -18.48
C ASN A 18 -5.79 21.87 -18.30
N ALA A 19 -5.03 22.88 -17.87
CA ALA A 19 -3.58 22.77 -17.70
C ALA A 19 -3.19 21.85 -16.52
N THR A 20 -3.99 21.84 -15.44
CA THR A 20 -3.71 21.04 -14.23
C THR A 20 -4.03 19.56 -14.41
N GLN A 21 -5.03 19.23 -15.23
CA GLN A 21 -5.43 17.84 -15.52
C GLN A 21 -4.34 17.13 -16.35
N ALA A 22 -3.82 17.79 -17.38
CA ALA A 22 -2.76 17.26 -18.22
C ALA A 22 -1.49 16.95 -17.39
N GLN A 23 -1.11 17.87 -16.51
CA GLN A 23 0.08 17.70 -15.67
C GLN A 23 -0.03 16.50 -14.69
N LEU A 24 -1.21 16.22 -14.14
CA LEU A 24 -1.39 15.07 -13.24
C LEU A 24 -1.23 13.74 -13.98
N GLN A 25 -1.89 13.62 -15.13
CA GLN A 25 -1.85 12.40 -15.94
C GLN A 25 -0.42 12.09 -16.39
N ASP A 26 0.30 13.10 -16.88
CA ASP A 26 1.68 12.96 -17.33
C ASP A 26 2.60 12.48 -16.18
N ILE A 27 2.44 13.05 -14.98
CA ILE A 27 3.23 12.66 -13.79
C ILE A 27 2.94 11.20 -13.40
N LEU A 28 1.67 10.79 -13.43
CA LEU A 28 1.30 9.43 -13.08
C LEU A 28 1.79 8.42 -14.12
N GLU A 29 1.71 8.76 -15.41
CA GLU A 29 2.23 7.92 -16.49
C GLU A 29 3.75 7.74 -16.35
N GLU A 30 4.50 8.82 -16.16
CA GLU A 30 5.95 8.74 -15.90
C GLU A 30 6.28 7.92 -14.64
N HIS A 31 5.50 8.09 -13.57
CA HIS A 31 5.65 7.31 -12.35
C HIS A 31 5.44 5.82 -12.60
N PHE A 32 4.34 5.43 -13.25
CA PHE A 32 3.99 4.04 -13.52
C PHE A 32 5.00 3.36 -14.45
N ASP A 33 5.52 4.09 -15.42
CA ASP A 33 6.60 3.62 -16.28
C ASP A 33 7.89 3.40 -15.48
N ALA A 34 8.26 4.34 -14.61
CA ALA A 34 9.46 4.26 -13.78
C ALA A 34 9.41 3.10 -12.78
N VAL A 35 8.26 2.83 -12.14
CA VAL A 35 8.09 1.69 -11.22
C VAL A 35 7.84 0.36 -11.94
N GLY A 36 7.57 0.39 -13.25
CA GLY A 36 7.26 -0.80 -14.03
C GLY A 36 5.89 -1.41 -13.70
N GLN A 37 4.89 -0.56 -13.48
CA GLN A 37 3.55 -0.93 -13.01
C GLN A 37 2.90 -2.05 -13.84
N LYS A 38 3.05 -2.00 -15.16
CA LYS A 38 2.52 -3.04 -16.07
C LYS A 38 3.02 -4.45 -15.76
N LYS A 39 4.25 -4.58 -15.24
CA LYS A 39 4.83 -5.85 -14.79
C LYS A 39 4.35 -6.21 -13.38
N LEU A 40 4.26 -5.21 -12.50
CA LEU A 40 3.76 -5.36 -11.13
C LEU A 40 2.32 -5.87 -11.09
N ASN A 41 1.44 -5.31 -11.93
CA ASN A 41 0.03 -5.71 -12.04
C ASN A 41 -0.16 -7.16 -12.51
N LYS A 42 0.84 -7.75 -13.18
CA LYS A 42 0.84 -9.16 -13.61
C LYS A 42 1.47 -10.10 -12.59
N THR A 43 2.03 -9.56 -11.51
CA THR A 43 2.67 -10.35 -10.46
C THR A 43 1.61 -10.84 -9.50
N GLU A 44 1.49 -12.16 -9.36
CA GLU A 44 0.49 -12.80 -8.50
C GLU A 44 0.93 -12.90 -7.04
N SER A 45 2.24 -13.01 -6.82
CA SER A 45 2.81 -13.12 -5.49
C SER A 45 4.21 -12.50 -5.41
N MET A 46 4.54 -12.02 -4.23
CA MET A 46 5.86 -11.49 -3.90
C MET A 46 6.34 -12.12 -2.60
N TYR A 47 7.64 -12.40 -2.55
CA TYR A 47 8.32 -12.85 -1.34
C TYR A 47 9.52 -11.94 -1.09
N THR A 48 9.56 -11.35 0.09
CA THR A 48 10.60 -10.43 0.52
C THR A 48 11.18 -10.92 1.83
N THR A 49 12.51 -10.90 1.95
CA THR A 49 13.20 -11.17 3.22
C THR A 49 13.91 -9.91 3.67
N GLY A 50 14.08 -9.78 4.97
CA GLY A 50 14.78 -8.66 5.56
C GLY A 50 15.11 -8.91 7.02
N LYS A 51 15.58 -7.87 7.69
CA LYS A 51 15.77 -7.87 9.13
C LYS A 51 15.39 -6.52 9.72
N ILE A 52 14.74 -6.54 10.88
CA ILE A 52 14.61 -5.36 11.72
C ILE A 52 15.86 -5.25 12.56
N VAL A 53 16.51 -4.07 12.55
CA VAL A 53 17.62 -3.75 13.43
C VAL A 53 17.13 -2.74 14.46
N GLN A 54 16.96 -3.16 15.71
CA GLN A 54 16.45 -2.29 16.77
C GLN A 54 17.10 -2.62 18.12
N MET A 55 17.54 -1.58 18.84
CA MET A 55 18.17 -1.72 20.18
C MET A 55 19.31 -2.75 20.22
N GLY A 56 20.09 -2.86 19.13
CA GLY A 56 21.19 -3.82 19.01
C GLY A 56 20.77 -5.25 18.66
N PHE A 57 19.48 -5.54 18.52
CA PHE A 57 18.97 -6.81 18.04
C PHE A 57 18.76 -6.80 16.52
N GLU A 58 19.00 -7.93 15.89
CA GLU A 58 18.61 -8.21 14.51
C GLU A 58 17.53 -9.29 14.51
N ILE A 59 16.35 -8.95 13.98
CA ILE A 59 15.22 -9.86 13.87
C ILE A 59 15.00 -10.18 12.40
N PRO A 60 15.39 -11.38 11.91
CA PRO A 60 15.08 -11.77 10.54
C PRO A 60 13.57 -11.85 10.36
N MET A 61 13.10 -11.36 9.22
CA MET A 61 11.70 -11.38 8.84
C MET A 61 11.51 -11.81 7.39
N SER A 62 10.34 -12.37 7.10
CA SER A 62 9.86 -12.54 5.75
C SER A 62 8.44 -12.00 5.57
N LEU A 63 8.16 -11.50 4.38
CA LEU A 63 6.89 -10.95 3.94
C LEU A 63 6.50 -11.66 2.64
N THR A 64 5.34 -12.31 2.66
CA THR A 64 4.73 -12.91 1.48
C THR A 64 3.44 -12.17 1.17
N LEU A 65 3.33 -11.66 -0.05
CA LEU A 65 2.11 -11.03 -0.58
C LEU A 65 1.54 -11.91 -1.69
N ALA A 66 0.22 -11.97 -1.79
CA ALA A 66 -0.46 -12.65 -2.89
C ALA A 66 -1.80 -11.97 -3.23
N ARG A 67 -2.21 -12.04 -4.49
CA ARG A 67 -3.50 -11.50 -4.92
C ARG A 67 -4.69 -12.41 -4.55
N PRO A 68 -5.89 -11.83 -4.34
CA PRO A 68 -6.14 -10.43 -4.01
C PRO A 68 -5.88 -10.16 -2.52
N ASN A 69 -5.09 -9.13 -2.19
CA ASN A 69 -4.90 -8.58 -0.84
C ASN A 69 -4.61 -9.59 0.27
N LYS A 70 -3.77 -10.59 0.01
CA LYS A 70 -3.29 -11.54 1.03
C LYS A 70 -1.89 -11.17 1.46
N VAL A 71 -1.64 -11.25 2.76
CA VAL A 71 -0.32 -11.00 3.33
C VAL A 71 -0.03 -12.00 4.44
N ARG A 72 1.22 -12.45 4.49
CA ARG A 72 1.81 -13.17 5.62
C ARG A 72 3.13 -12.51 5.96
N MET A 73 3.27 -12.10 7.22
CA MET A 73 4.53 -11.64 7.79
C MET A 73 4.93 -12.60 8.92
N GLU A 74 6.20 -12.94 8.97
CA GLU A 74 6.77 -13.73 10.06
C GLU A 74 8.15 -13.22 10.43
N GLY A 75 8.48 -13.27 11.71
CA GLY A 75 9.81 -12.93 12.20
C GLY A 75 10.18 -13.77 13.40
N THR A 76 11.46 -14.11 13.51
CA THR A 76 11.96 -14.98 14.58
C THR A 76 12.90 -14.20 15.48
N PHE A 77 12.57 -14.13 16.77
CA PHE A 77 13.40 -13.50 17.79
C PHE A 77 13.61 -14.45 18.97
N GLN A 78 14.88 -14.66 19.35
CA GLN A 78 15.28 -15.59 20.41
C GLN A 78 14.66 -17.00 20.29
N GLY A 79 14.55 -17.53 19.07
CA GLY A 79 13.98 -18.85 18.79
C GLY A 79 12.44 -18.91 18.82
N GLN A 80 11.76 -17.78 19.06
CA GLN A 80 10.31 -17.68 19.00
C GLN A 80 9.88 -16.92 17.75
N THR A 81 8.86 -17.42 17.04
CA THR A 81 8.37 -16.82 15.81
C THR A 81 7.04 -16.14 16.04
N PHE A 82 6.97 -14.84 15.75
CA PHE A 82 5.69 -14.14 15.61
C PHE A 82 5.21 -14.25 14.17
N VAL A 83 3.90 -14.34 13.99
CA VAL A 83 3.26 -14.48 12.68
C VAL A 83 2.07 -13.55 12.62
N GLN A 84 1.89 -12.88 11.49
CA GLN A 84 0.70 -12.10 11.17
C GLN A 84 0.22 -12.49 9.77
N VAL A 85 -1.06 -12.78 9.63
CA VAL A 85 -1.66 -13.18 8.35
C VAL A 85 -2.96 -12.43 8.12
N TYR A 86 -3.24 -12.11 6.87
CA TYR A 86 -4.50 -11.53 6.41
C TYR A 86 -4.88 -12.14 5.07
N ASN A 87 -6.14 -12.56 4.93
CA ASN A 87 -6.62 -13.29 3.75
C ASN A 87 -7.41 -12.42 2.75
N GLY A 88 -7.49 -11.10 2.99
CA GLY A 88 -8.32 -10.16 2.23
C GLY A 88 -9.62 -9.76 2.94
N THR A 89 -9.98 -10.45 4.02
CA THR A 89 -11.18 -10.16 4.84
C THR A 89 -10.90 -10.24 6.33
N GLU A 90 -10.22 -11.30 6.77
CA GLU A 90 -9.92 -11.64 8.16
C GLU A 90 -8.42 -11.77 8.36
N GLY A 91 -7.97 -11.60 9.60
CA GLY A 91 -6.56 -11.67 9.95
C GLY A 91 -6.34 -12.29 11.32
N TRP A 92 -5.18 -12.92 11.48
CA TRP A 92 -4.76 -13.58 12.71
C TRP A 92 -3.31 -13.24 13.02
N SER A 93 -3.01 -13.16 14.31
CA SER A 93 -1.65 -13.01 14.82
C SER A 93 -1.29 -14.11 15.80
N ILE A 94 -0.02 -14.52 15.78
CA ILE A 94 0.60 -15.32 16.83
C ILE A 94 1.73 -14.45 17.39
N ASN A 95 1.66 -14.14 18.68
CA ASN A 95 2.68 -13.35 19.36
C ASN A 95 3.16 -14.08 20.62
N PRO A 96 4.23 -14.87 20.52
CA PRO A 96 4.79 -15.61 21.65
C PRO A 96 5.19 -14.70 22.82
N PHE A 97 5.54 -13.45 22.55
CA PHE A 97 5.94 -12.46 23.56
C PHE A 97 4.75 -11.90 24.35
N ALA A 98 3.53 -12.10 23.87
CA ALA A 98 2.30 -11.81 24.61
C ALA A 98 1.84 -12.97 25.51
N GLY A 99 2.59 -14.08 25.54
CA GLY A 99 2.34 -15.22 26.44
C GLY A 99 1.39 -16.29 25.88
N SER A 100 1.00 -16.21 24.60
CA SER A 100 0.21 -17.24 23.92
C SER A 100 0.80 -17.60 22.56
N LEU A 101 0.75 -18.89 22.22
CA LEU A 101 1.10 -19.40 20.90
C LEU A 101 -0.13 -19.66 20.02
N ASP A 102 -1.33 -19.48 20.57
CA ASP A 102 -2.57 -19.68 19.84
C ASP A 102 -2.87 -18.49 18.93
N PRO A 103 -3.30 -18.71 17.68
CA PRO A 103 -3.71 -17.63 16.77
C PRO A 103 -4.84 -16.80 17.38
N GLN A 104 -4.64 -15.48 17.46
CA GLN A 104 -5.64 -14.52 17.91
C GLN A 104 -6.18 -13.72 16.72
N PRO A 105 -7.50 -13.54 16.59
CA PRO A 105 -8.07 -12.70 15.54
C PRO A 105 -7.64 -11.24 15.72
N MET A 106 -7.40 -10.57 14.60
CA MET A 106 -7.04 -9.15 14.57
C MET A 106 -8.27 -8.25 14.71
N GLY A 107 -8.10 -7.11 15.36
CA GLY A 107 -9.13 -6.07 15.47
C GLY A 107 -9.30 -5.26 14.18
N ALA A 108 -10.37 -4.46 14.08
CA ALA A 108 -10.69 -3.70 12.87
C ALA A 108 -9.55 -2.76 12.40
N ASP A 109 -8.91 -2.06 13.33
CA ASP A 109 -7.81 -1.14 13.02
C ASP A 109 -6.56 -1.87 12.51
N GLU A 110 -6.28 -3.05 13.05
CA GLU A 110 -5.20 -3.92 12.57
C GLU A 110 -5.51 -4.43 11.16
N LEU A 111 -6.76 -4.84 10.89
CA LEU A 111 -7.17 -5.29 9.56
C LEU A 111 -7.04 -4.19 8.50
N ILE A 112 -7.32 -2.92 8.84
CA ILE A 112 -7.07 -1.78 7.96
C ILE A 112 -5.59 -1.69 7.60
N SER A 113 -4.72 -1.81 8.60
CA SER A 113 -3.26 -1.78 8.40
C SER A 113 -2.77 -2.96 7.54
N MET A 114 -3.30 -4.17 7.78
CA MET A 114 -2.99 -5.35 6.98
C MET A 114 -3.46 -5.22 5.53
N LYS A 115 -4.63 -4.61 5.30
CA LYS A 115 -5.13 -4.33 3.95
C LYS A 115 -4.18 -3.39 3.20
N THR A 116 -3.71 -2.32 3.85
CA THR A 116 -2.72 -1.42 3.26
C THR A 116 -1.40 -2.14 2.98
N GLN A 117 -0.95 -3.03 3.87
CA GLN A 117 0.26 -3.81 3.65
C GLN A 117 0.12 -4.88 2.55
N ALA A 118 -1.11 -5.34 2.31
CA ALA A 118 -1.42 -6.31 1.27
C ALA A 118 -1.54 -5.69 -0.13
N ASP A 119 -1.54 -4.36 -0.23
CA ASP A 119 -1.56 -3.63 -1.49
C ASP A 119 -0.22 -3.81 -2.23
N MET A 120 -0.27 -4.56 -3.32
CA MET A 120 0.87 -4.80 -4.19
C MET A 120 1.01 -3.74 -5.28
N ASP A 121 -0.01 -2.92 -5.52
CA ASP A 121 -0.09 -2.00 -6.64
C ASP A 121 0.29 -0.56 -6.25
N GLY A 122 0.05 -0.23 -4.98
CA GLY A 122 0.39 1.05 -4.38
C GLY A 122 -0.74 2.07 -4.45
N MET A 123 -0.71 3.03 -3.53
CA MET A 123 -1.80 4.01 -3.30
C MET A 123 -2.17 4.90 -4.50
N LEU A 124 -1.31 4.98 -5.51
CA LEU A 124 -1.54 5.79 -6.71
C LEU A 124 -2.17 4.98 -7.85
N TRP A 125 -2.14 3.65 -7.77
CA TRP A 125 -2.77 2.79 -8.77
C TRP A 125 -4.29 2.80 -8.60
N ASP A 126 -5.04 2.87 -9.71
CA ASP A 126 -6.51 2.98 -9.73
C ASP A 126 -7.06 4.08 -8.78
N TRP A 127 -6.40 5.24 -8.76
CA TRP A 127 -6.74 6.37 -7.89
C TRP A 127 -8.07 7.09 -8.22
N GLU A 128 -8.56 6.97 -9.46
CA GLU A 128 -9.87 7.49 -9.88
C GLU A 128 -10.96 6.48 -9.48
N ILE A 129 -11.60 6.73 -8.34
CA ILE A 129 -12.72 5.93 -7.81
C ILE A 129 -14.07 6.46 -8.34
#